data_AF-A0A6I6N7H5-F1
#
_entry.id   AF-A0A6I6N7H5-F1
#
_cell.length_a   1.000
_cell.length_b   1.000
_cell.length_c   1.000
_cell.angle_alpha   90.00
_cell.angle_beta   90.00
_cell.angle_gamma   90.00
#
_symmetry.space_group_name_H-M   'P 1'
#
loop_
_entity.id
_entity.type
_entity.pdbx_description
1 polymer ?
#
loop_
_entity_poly.entity_id
_entity_poly.type
_entity_poly.pdbx_seq_one_letter_code
_entity_poly.pdbx_strand_id
1 'polypeptide(L)'
;MTREQRRRMLMEVHAERDRLLPLRAEATRTTIEMVRKNAAHVEDPDLVPYLNLAYLLGVKRGLGEDELMAFALSLANWTVAAISDLAKYTERTVEQVIDLYETAIMEAAEADGEDPT
;
A
#
# COMPACT_ATOMS: atom_id res chain seq x y z
N MET A 1 -19.55 5.76 18.11
CA MET A 1 -20.05 4.51 17.50
C MET A 1 -20.74 3.67 18.57
N THR A 2 -21.96 3.21 18.34
CA THR A 2 -22.70 2.34 19.29
C THR A 2 -22.18 0.90 19.23
N ARG A 3 -22.48 0.10 20.27
CA ARG A 3 -22.09 -1.32 20.32
C ARG A 3 -22.64 -2.14 19.16
N GLU A 4 -23.86 -1.82 18.71
CA GLU A 4 -24.51 -2.50 17.59
C GLU A 4 -23.88 -2.13 16.25
N GLN A 5 -23.54 -0.85 16.04
CA GLN A 5 -22.80 -0.39 14.86
C GLN A 5 -21.44 -1.08 14.75
N ARG A 6 -20.71 -1.17 15.88
CA ARG A 6 -19.42 -1.88 15.93
C ARG A 6 -19.57 -3.35 15.53
N ARG A 7 -20.61 -4.02 16.03
CA ARG A 7 -20.85 -5.44 15.75
C ARG A 7 -21.17 -5.68 14.28
N ARG A 8 -21.99 -4.83 13.67
CA ARG A 8 -22.33 -4.92 12.24
C ARG A 8 -21.09 -4.75 11.36
N MET A 9 -20.29 -3.71 11.64
CA MET A 9 -19.05 -3.45 10.93
C MET A 9 -18.07 -4.63 11.02
N LEU A 10 -17.93 -5.25 12.21
CA LEU A 10 -17.08 -6.44 12.36
C LEU A 10 -17.58 -7.63 11.54
N MET A 11 -18.91 -7.84 11.47
CA MET A 11 -19.48 -8.90 10.66
C MET A 11 -19.22 -8.69 9.17
N GLU A 12 -19.37 -7.46 8.67
CA GLU A 12 -19.06 -7.10 7.28
C GLU A 12 -17.59 -7.35 6.96
N VAL A 13 -16.67 -6.91 7.84
CA VAL A 13 -15.23 -7.15 7.67
C VAL A 13 -14.90 -8.64 7.64
N HIS A 14 -15.52 -9.46 8.49
CA HIS A 14 -15.30 -10.90 8.48
C HIS A 14 -15.81 -11.56 7.20
N ALA A 15 -17.00 -11.16 6.72
CA ALA A 15 -17.54 -11.67 5.47
C ALA A 15 -16.63 -11.32 4.28
N GLU A 16 -16.16 -10.07 4.19
CA GLU A 16 -15.23 -9.65 3.14
C GLU A 16 -13.88 -10.39 3.24
N ARG A 17 -13.34 -10.57 4.45
CA ARG A 17 -12.11 -11.34 4.64
C ARG A 17 -12.26 -12.76 4.13
N ASP A 18 -13.34 -13.45 4.49
CA ASP A 18 -13.55 -14.85 4.11
C ASP A 18 -13.73 -14.98 2.59
N ARG A 19 -14.37 -13.99 1.97
CA ARG A 19 -14.56 -13.89 0.52
C ARG A 19 -13.25 -13.69 -0.24
N LEU A 20 -12.33 -12.88 0.29
CA LEU A 20 -11.03 -12.58 -0.35
C LEU A 20 -9.93 -13.59 -0.01
N LEU A 21 -10.11 -14.39 1.05
CA LEU A 21 -9.11 -15.36 1.51
C LEU A 21 -8.60 -16.31 0.41
N PRO A 22 -9.43 -16.84 -0.51
CA PRO A 22 -8.97 -17.69 -1.61
C PRO A 22 -8.00 -16.99 -2.56
N LEU A 23 -8.11 -15.66 -2.73
CA LEU A 23 -7.31 -14.86 -3.65
C LEU A 23 -5.94 -14.47 -3.09
N ARG A 24 -5.71 -14.69 -1.79
CA ARG A 24 -4.52 -14.20 -1.07
C ARG A 24 -3.21 -14.60 -1.73
N ALA A 25 -3.10 -15.86 -2.17
CA ALA A 25 -1.84 -16.37 -2.72
C ALA A 25 -1.46 -15.68 -4.03
N GLU A 26 -2.43 -15.47 -4.92
CA GLU A 26 -2.25 -14.76 -6.18
C GLU A 26 -1.97 -13.29 -5.94
N ALA A 27 -2.78 -12.64 -5.09
CA ALA A 27 -2.58 -11.26 -4.68
C ALA A 27 -1.16 -11.01 -4.14
N THR A 28 -0.64 -11.89 -3.28
CA THR A 28 0.74 -11.80 -2.77
C THR A 28 1.79 -11.93 -3.87
N ARG A 29 1.62 -12.83 -4.84
CA ARG A 29 2.55 -12.95 -5.97
C ARG A 29 2.56 -11.68 -6.80
N THR A 30 1.39 -11.15 -7.12
CA THR A 30 1.24 -9.88 -7.86
C THR A 30 1.87 -8.71 -7.11
N THR A 31 1.68 -8.63 -5.78
CA THR A 31 2.34 -7.63 -4.93
C THR A 31 3.87 -7.73 -5.03
N ILE A 32 4.44 -8.92 -4.88
CA ILE A 32 5.90 -9.14 -4.98
C ILE A 32 6.41 -8.71 -6.37
N GLU A 33 5.68 -9.05 -7.42
CA GLU A 33 6.08 -8.70 -8.78
C GLU A 33 6.05 -7.18 -9.02
N MET A 34 5.00 -6.49 -8.54
CA MET A 34 4.93 -5.03 -8.58
C MET A 34 6.09 -4.39 -7.82
N VAL A 35 6.29 -4.78 -6.55
CA VAL A 35 7.35 -4.22 -5.71
C VAL A 35 8.71 -4.43 -6.35
N ARG A 36 8.98 -5.62 -6.90
CA ARG A 36 10.26 -5.91 -7.58
C ARG A 36 10.48 -5.03 -8.80
N LYS A 37 9.46 -4.80 -9.64
CA LYS A 37 9.60 -3.93 -10.82
C LYS A 37 9.76 -2.48 -10.43
N ASN A 38 8.96 -1.99 -9.47
CA ASN A 38 8.99 -0.59 -9.09
C ASN A 38 10.24 -0.24 -8.27
N ALA A 39 10.77 -1.18 -7.49
CA ALA A 39 12.03 -1.00 -6.77
C ALA A 39 13.22 -0.70 -7.71
N ALA A 40 13.16 -1.14 -8.97
CA ALA A 40 14.18 -0.82 -9.98
C ALA A 40 14.12 0.63 -10.48
N HIS A 41 13.08 1.38 -10.11
CA HIS A 41 12.81 2.75 -10.55
C HIS A 41 12.75 3.75 -9.39
N VAL A 42 13.29 3.40 -8.21
CA VAL A 42 13.23 4.25 -7.01
C VAL A 42 13.96 5.57 -7.18
N GLU A 43 14.93 5.64 -8.10
CA GLU A 43 15.64 6.88 -8.44
C GLU A 43 14.80 7.84 -9.30
N ASP A 44 13.64 7.41 -9.80
CA ASP A 44 12.67 8.22 -10.54
C ASP A 44 11.32 8.22 -9.79
N PRO A 45 11.20 9.07 -8.74
CA PRO A 45 10.03 9.06 -7.86
C PRO A 45 8.73 9.41 -8.57
N ASP A 46 8.79 10.23 -9.63
CA ASP A 46 7.62 10.63 -10.43
C ASP A 46 7.06 9.48 -11.26
N LEU A 47 7.90 8.55 -11.69
CA LEU A 47 7.49 7.39 -12.47
C LEU A 47 6.73 6.35 -11.63
N VAL A 48 7.08 6.19 -10.36
CA VAL A 48 6.53 5.15 -9.47
C VAL A 48 4.99 5.21 -9.35
N PRO A 49 4.34 6.37 -9.16
CA PRO A 49 2.88 6.49 -9.19
C PRO A 49 2.23 5.97 -10.47
N TYR A 50 2.81 6.27 -11.63
CA TYR A 50 2.27 5.81 -12.92
C TYR A 50 2.44 4.30 -13.11
N LEU A 51 3.57 3.74 -12.66
CA LEU A 51 3.78 2.29 -12.65
C LEU A 51 2.77 1.58 -11.73
N ASN A 52 2.56 2.11 -10.52
CA ASN A 52 1.53 1.62 -9.60
C ASN A 52 0.14 1.66 -10.24
N LEU A 53 -0.22 2.77 -10.89
CA LEU A 53 -1.51 2.90 -11.58
C LEU A 53 -1.67 1.87 -12.71
N ALA A 54 -0.62 1.65 -13.50
CA ALA A 54 -0.64 0.64 -14.56
C ALA A 54 -0.89 -0.76 -13.99
N TYR A 55 -0.28 -1.11 -12.85
CA TYR A 55 -0.53 -2.36 -12.14
C TYR A 55 -1.99 -2.48 -11.65
N LEU A 56 -2.52 -1.43 -11.01
CA LEU A 56 -3.90 -1.41 -10.51
C LEU A 56 -4.91 -1.57 -11.65
N LEU A 57 -4.70 -0.85 -12.76
CA LEU A 57 -5.54 -0.96 -13.95
C LEU A 57 -5.43 -2.33 -14.61
N GLY A 58 -4.23 -2.94 -14.62
CA GLY A 58 -4.00 -4.29 -15.11
C GLY A 58 -4.79 -5.33 -14.33
N VAL A 59 -4.71 -5.29 -12.99
CA VAL A 59 -5.47 -6.20 -12.11
C VAL A 59 -6.97 -5.98 -12.29
N LYS A 60 -7.43 -4.72 -12.27
CA LYS A 60 -8.86 -4.40 -12.43
C LYS A 60 -9.43 -4.93 -13.75
N ARG A 61 -8.70 -4.75 -14.85
CA ARG A 61 -9.18 -5.13 -16.20
C ARG A 61 -9.02 -6.62 -16.49
N GLY A 62 -7.97 -7.25 -15.96
CA GLY A 62 -7.64 -8.65 -16.25
C GLY A 62 -8.31 -9.66 -15.32
N LEU A 63 -8.49 -9.30 -14.04
CA LEU A 63 -8.89 -10.24 -13.00
C LEU A 63 -10.21 -9.84 -12.33
N GLY A 64 -10.43 -8.54 -12.09
CA GLY A 64 -11.69 -8.03 -11.52
C GLY A 64 -11.49 -7.21 -10.26
N GLU A 65 -12.60 -6.80 -9.64
CA GLU A 65 -12.59 -5.93 -8.45
C GLU A 65 -12.20 -6.68 -7.18
N ASP A 66 -12.49 -7.98 -7.10
CA ASP A 66 -12.15 -8.81 -5.95
C ASP A 66 -10.65 -9.05 -5.85
N GLU A 67 -10.02 -9.34 -6.98
CA GLU A 67 -8.57 -9.48 -7.10
C GLU A 67 -7.88 -8.13 -6.89
N LEU A 68 -8.48 -7.02 -7.35
CA LEU A 68 -7.99 -5.68 -7.03
C LEU A 68 -8.03 -5.43 -5.52
N MET A 69 -9.11 -5.80 -4.83
CA MET A 69 -9.24 -5.63 -3.39
C MET A 69 -8.28 -6.55 -2.62
N ALA A 70 -8.16 -7.82 -3.02
CA ALA A 70 -7.20 -8.76 -2.44
C ALA A 70 -5.75 -8.28 -2.66
N PHE A 71 -5.45 -7.74 -3.84
CA PHE A 71 -4.17 -7.12 -4.16
C PHE A 71 -3.87 -5.90 -3.27
N ALA A 72 -4.84 -4.98 -3.12
CA ALA A 72 -4.70 -3.82 -2.25
C ALA A 72 -4.48 -4.21 -0.78
N LEU A 73 -5.21 -5.21 -0.29
CA LEU A 73 -5.01 -5.76 1.06
C LEU A 73 -3.64 -6.39 1.22
N SER A 74 -3.19 -7.16 0.23
CA SER A 74 -1.85 -7.76 0.22
C SER A 74 -0.76 -6.70 0.26
N LEU A 75 -0.89 -5.64 -0.55
CA LEU A 75 0.04 -4.52 -0.58
C LEU A 75 0.09 -3.80 0.77
N ALA A 76 -1.07 -3.48 1.37
CA ALA A 76 -1.13 -2.85 2.68
C ALA A 76 -0.45 -3.69 3.77
N ASN A 77 -0.69 -5.01 3.78
CA ASN A 77 -0.04 -5.93 4.72
C ASN A 77 1.48 -5.95 4.55
N TRP A 78 1.96 -5.95 3.30
CA TRP A 78 3.39 -5.88 3.01
C TRP A 78 4.02 -4.56 3.44
N THR A 79 3.36 -3.43 3.19
CA THR A 79 3.82 -2.11 3.65
C THR A 79 3.95 -2.06 5.17
N VAL A 80 2.93 -2.53 5.91
CA VAL A 80 2.97 -2.58 7.37
C VAL A 80 4.11 -3.48 7.87
N ALA A 81 4.30 -4.65 7.26
CA ALA A 81 5.39 -5.55 7.61
C ALA A 81 6.76 -4.91 7.34
N ALA A 82 6.94 -4.28 6.18
CA ALA A 82 8.19 -3.62 5.80
C ALA A 82 8.54 -2.45 6.74
N ILE A 83 7.56 -1.61 7.10
CA ILE A 83 7.76 -0.52 8.06
C ILE A 83 8.11 -1.08 9.44
N SER A 84 7.40 -2.13 9.89
CA SER A 84 7.68 -2.77 11.17
C SER A 84 9.09 -3.35 11.23
N ASP A 85 9.54 -3.99 10.14
CA ASP A 85 10.89 -4.54 10.06
C ASP A 85 11.95 -3.44 9.99
N LEU A 86 11.73 -2.39 9.20
CA LEU A 86 12.63 -1.23 9.14
C LEU A 86 12.79 -0.56 10.51
N ALA A 87 11.69 -0.39 11.25
CA ALA A 87 11.69 0.13 12.61
C ALA A 87 12.59 -0.72 13.53
N LYS A 88 12.46 -2.06 13.48
CA LYS A 88 13.34 -2.97 14.23
C LYS A 88 14.81 -2.83 13.82
N TYR A 89 15.11 -2.83 12.52
CA TYR A 89 16.49 -2.77 12.01
C TYR A 89 17.19 -1.44 12.27
N THR A 90 16.42 -0.36 12.43
CA THR A 90 16.95 0.99 12.67
C THR A 90 16.85 1.42 14.12
N GLU A 91 16.43 0.53 15.03
CA GLU A 91 16.20 0.83 16.46
C GLU A 91 15.22 2.01 16.67
N ARG A 92 14.24 2.14 15.77
CA ARG A 92 13.19 3.16 15.81
C ARG A 92 11.83 2.57 16.13
N THR A 93 10.89 3.43 16.53
CA THR A 93 9.47 3.06 16.56
C THR A 93 8.88 3.12 15.15
N VAL A 94 7.74 2.45 14.94
CA VAL A 94 6.98 2.56 13.69
C VAL A 94 6.59 4.01 13.39
N GLU A 95 6.18 4.76 14.41
CA GLU A 95 5.82 6.17 14.32
C GLU A 95 7.01 7.01 13.82
N GLN A 96 8.19 6.85 14.43
CA GLN A 96 9.40 7.56 13.98
C GLN A 96 9.77 7.26 12.52
N VAL A 97 9.56 6.02 12.04
CA VAL A 97 9.79 5.68 10.64
C VAL A 97 8.77 6.37 9.73
N ILE A 98 7.50 6.43 10.12
CA ILE A 98 6.45 7.12 9.37
C ILE A 98 6.72 8.63 9.32
N ASP A 99 7.06 9.24 10.45
CA ASP A 99 7.38 10.68 10.54
C ASP A 99 8.55 11.06 9.62
N LEU A 100 9.56 10.18 9.50
CA LEU A 100 10.67 10.37 8.55
C LEU A 100 10.19 10.39 7.10
N TYR A 101 9.29 9.49 6.72
CA TYR A 101 8.73 9.48 5.37
C TYR A 101 7.81 10.68 5.12
N GLU A 102 6.99 11.07 6.09
CA GLU A 102 6.12 12.25 5.97
C GLU A 102 6.95 13.53 5.78
N THR A 103 8.00 13.70 6.58
CA THR A 103 8.94 14.83 6.44
C THR A 103 9.56 14.86 5.06
N ALA A 104 10.09 13.73 4.57
CA ALA A 104 10.70 13.66 3.25
C ALA A 104 9.73 13.99 2.09
N ILE A 105 8.45 13.60 2.22
CA ILE A 105 7.41 13.94 1.23
C ILE A 105 7.12 15.44 1.24
N MET A 106 7.02 16.05 2.42
CA MET A 106 6.80 17.49 2.55
C MET A 106 7.98 18.28 1.97
N GLU A 107 9.22 17.88 2.28
CA GLU A 107 10.43 18.51 1.74
C GLU A 107 10.52 18.39 0.21
N ALA A 108 10.17 17.22 -0.36
CA ALA A 108 10.11 17.05 -1.80
C ALA A 108 9.05 17.95 -2.45
N ALA A 109 7.85 18.04 -1.86
CA ALA A 109 6.78 18.91 -2.36
C ALA A 109 7.13 20.40 -2.28
N GLU A 110 7.93 20.82 -1.28
CA GLU A 110 8.47 22.18 -1.19
C GLU A 110 9.55 22.45 -2.25
N ALA A 111 10.39 21.45 -2.56
CA ALA A 111 11.41 21.56 -3.60
C ALA A 111 10.83 21.62 -5.03
N ASP A 112 9.69 20.98 -5.25
CA ASP A 112 8.95 21.01 -6.52
C ASP A 112 8.04 22.26 -6.65
N GLY A 113 7.94 23.08 -5.60
CA GLY A 113 7.23 24.36 -5.57
C GLY A 113 8.03 25.50 -6.21
N GLU A 114 7.64 25.85 -7.44
CA GLU A 114 8.07 27.00 -8.25
C GLU A 114 8.47 28.28 -7.48
N ASP A 115 9.60 28.86 -7.90
CA ASP A 115 9.91 30.29 -7.81
C ASP A 115 8.70 31.10 -8.34
N PRO A 116 8.22 32.16 -7.65
CA PRO A 116 7.04 32.87 -8.08
C PRO A 116 7.33 33.69 -9.35
N THR A 117 6.78 33.28 -10.50
CA THR A 117 6.68 34.12 -11.70
C THR A 117 5.29 34.14 -12.28
#